data_AF-A0A7L2ID83-F1
#
_entry.id   AF-A0A7L2ID83-F1
#
_cell.length_a   1.000
_cell.length_b   1.000
_cell.length_c   1.000
_cell.angle_alpha   90.00
_cell.angle_beta   90.00
_cell.angle_gamma   90.00
#
_symmetry.space_group_name_H-M   'P 1'
#
loop_
_entity.id
_entity.type
_entity.pdbx_description
1 polymer ?
#
loop_
_entity_poly.entity_id
_entity_poly.type
_entity_poly.pdbx_seq_one_letter_code
_entity_poly.pdbx_strand_id
1 'polypeptide(L)'
;KLEQVKYDVVSSPALCASISEEILKAVKELDFDRYKYVVSVLIVEKAGQAMNVSKCVWDAHRDAWVSARCETETFIALALIMSCYYD
;
A
#
# COMPACT_ATOMS: atom_id res chain seq x y z
N LYS A 1 -12.23 -6.49 -3.98
CA LYS A 1 -12.17 -6.66 -2.50
C LYS A 1 -12.74 -5.45 -1.75
N LEU A 2 -12.47 -4.20 -2.18
CA LEU A 2 -12.85 -2.98 -1.44
C LEU A 2 -14.20 -2.35 -1.83
N GLU A 3 -14.79 -2.73 -2.96
CA GLU A 3 -15.95 -2.04 -3.56
C GLU A 3 -17.23 -2.03 -2.71
N GLN A 4 -17.41 -3.03 -1.84
CA GLN A 4 -18.60 -3.16 -0.97
C GLN A 4 -18.30 -2.89 0.51
N VAL A 5 -17.07 -2.47 0.82
CA VAL A 5 -16.64 -2.23 2.20
C VAL A 5 -16.93 -0.77 2.57
N LYS A 6 -17.47 -0.56 3.78
CA LYS A 6 -17.57 0.77 4.38
C LYS A 6 -16.44 0.98 5.38
N TYR A 7 -16.03 2.24 5.55
CA TYR A 7 -15.08 2.60 6.58
C TYR A 7 -15.62 2.24 7.96
N ASP A 8 -14.79 1.59 8.77
CA ASP A 8 -15.08 1.29 10.16
C ASP A 8 -13.80 1.32 10.98
N VAL A 9 -13.80 2.05 12.09
CA VAL A 9 -12.61 2.30 12.91
C VAL A 9 -12.05 1.01 13.51
N VAL A 10 -12.91 0.03 13.79
CA VAL A 10 -12.52 -1.24 14.44
C VAL A 10 -11.91 -2.22 13.44
N SER A 11 -12.50 -2.36 12.26
CA SER A 11 -12.09 -3.34 11.24
C SER A 11 -11.04 -2.82 10.26
N SER A 12 -10.95 -1.50 10.04
CA SER A 12 -10.01 -0.92 9.07
C SER A 12 -8.54 -1.29 9.34
N PRO A 13 -8.03 -1.35 10.59
CA PRO A 13 -6.66 -1.79 10.85
C PRO A 13 -6.40 -3.24 10.39
N ALA A 14 -7.33 -4.16 10.67
CA ALA A 14 -7.23 -5.55 10.25
C ALA A 14 -7.32 -5.68 8.72
N LEU A 15 -8.15 -4.86 8.08
CA LEU A 15 -8.26 -4.77 6.63
C LEU A 15 -6.95 -4.28 5.99
N CYS A 16 -6.33 -3.21 6.54
CA CYS A 16 -5.02 -2.74 6.11
C CYS A 16 -3.97 -3.86 6.19
N ALA A 17 -3.90 -4.56 7.32
CA ALA A 17 -2.96 -5.66 7.51
C ALA A 17 -3.18 -6.77 6.47
N SER A 18 -4.42 -7.23 6.30
CA SER A 18 -4.77 -8.28 5.32
C SER A 18 -4.40 -7.89 3.89
N ILE A 19 -4.68 -6.65 3.48
CA ILE A 19 -4.34 -6.18 2.13
C ILE A 19 -2.83 -6.05 1.97
N SER A 20 -2.13 -5.55 2.99
CA SER A 20 -0.67 -5.41 2.94
C SER A 20 0.03 -6.78 2.81
N GLU A 21 -0.47 -7.80 3.51
CA GLU A 21 0.06 -9.16 3.45
C GLU A 21 -0.23 -9.82 2.09
N GLU A 22 -1.43 -9.64 1.55
CA GLU A 22 -1.80 -10.13 0.22
C GLU A 22 -0.93 -9.51 -0.88
N ILE A 23 -0.74 -8.18 -0.83
CA ILE A 23 0.15 -7.47 -1.76
C ILE A 23 1.59 -7.96 -1.59
N LEU A 24 2.08 -8.08 -0.35
CA LEU A 24 3.44 -8.55 -0.07
C LEU A 24 3.67 -9.97 -0.61
N LYS A 25 2.69 -10.85 -0.46
CA LYS A 25 2.73 -12.20 -1.03
C LYS A 25 2.80 -12.16 -2.56
N ALA A 26 1.91 -11.39 -3.19
CA ALA A 26 1.87 -11.26 -4.64
C ALA A 26 3.18 -10.70 -5.23
N VAL A 27 3.80 -9.69 -4.61
CA VAL A 27 5.08 -9.15 -5.12
C VAL A 27 6.25 -10.11 -4.88
N LYS A 28 6.22 -10.93 -3.83
CA LYS A 28 7.22 -11.97 -3.62
C LYS A 28 7.11 -13.09 -4.65
N GLU A 29 5.91 -13.39 -5.15
CA GLU A 29 5.69 -14.38 -6.21
C GLU A 29 6.27 -13.95 -7.58
N LEU A 30 6.60 -12.67 -7.77
CA LEU A 30 7.29 -12.18 -8.97
C LEU A 30 8.76 -12.60 -9.04
N ASP A 31 9.33 -13.07 -7.92
CA ASP A 31 10.66 -13.68 -7.84
C ASP A 31 11.81 -12.82 -8.42
N PHE A 32 11.73 -11.49 -8.25
CA PHE A 32 12.86 -10.63 -8.59
C PHE A 32 14.02 -10.86 -7.62
N ASP A 33 15.16 -11.26 -8.18
CA ASP A 33 16.36 -11.57 -7.42
C ASP A 33 16.90 -10.34 -6.67
N ARG A 34 17.34 -10.56 -5.43
CA ARG A 34 17.98 -9.56 -4.57
C ARG A 34 17.14 -8.32 -4.23
N TYR A 35 15.82 -8.44 -4.21
CA TYR A 35 14.92 -7.38 -3.76
C TYR A 35 14.23 -7.70 -2.43
N LYS A 36 14.21 -6.71 -1.54
CA LYS A 36 13.33 -6.66 -0.36
C LYS A 36 12.16 -5.74 -0.65
N TYR A 37 10.99 -6.06 -0.11
CA TYR A 37 9.77 -5.30 -0.33
C TYR A 37 9.24 -4.72 0.98
N VAL A 38 8.87 -3.45 0.93
CA VAL A 38 8.10 -2.77 1.98
C VAL A 38 6.75 -2.41 1.40
N VAL A 39 5.68 -2.94 2.00
CA VAL A 39 4.30 -2.65 1.60
C VAL A 39 3.65 -1.84 2.70
N SER A 40 3.10 -0.68 2.34
CA SER A 40 2.33 0.18 3.23
C SER A 40 0.94 0.40 2.64
N VAL A 41 -0.09 0.14 3.44
CA VAL A 41 -1.49 0.36 3.08
C VAL A 41 -2.09 1.37 4.04
N LEU A 42 -2.70 2.41 3.46
CA LEU A 42 -3.37 3.47 4.18
C LEU A 42 -4.84 3.48 3.79
N ILE A 43 -5.73 3.36 4.77
CA ILE A 43 -7.17 3.54 4.62
C ILE A 43 -7.58 4.77 5.41
N VAL A 44 -8.23 5.72 4.74
CA VAL A 44 -8.62 7.02 5.32
C VAL A 44 -10.07 7.32 4.99
N GLU A 45 -10.89 7.56 6.00
CA GLU A 45 -12.29 7.98 5.88
C GLU A 45 -12.42 9.25 5.02
N LYS A 46 -13.49 9.36 4.23
CA LYS A 46 -13.81 10.59 3.50
C LYS A 46 -14.58 11.55 4.41
N ALA A 47 -13.89 12.57 4.93
CA ALA A 47 -14.46 13.64 5.74
C ALA A 47 -14.23 15.04 5.14
N GLY A 48 -14.02 15.13 3.81
CA GLY A 48 -13.81 16.40 3.11
C GLY A 48 -12.39 16.99 3.26
N GLN A 49 -11.42 16.20 3.69
CA GLN A 49 -10.04 16.61 3.88
C GLN A 49 -9.15 16.41 2.64
N ALA A 50 -8.09 17.20 2.54
CA ALA A 50 -7.00 16.98 1.59
C ALA A 50 -5.92 16.10 2.23
N MET A 51 -5.30 15.22 1.44
CA MET A 51 -4.23 14.34 1.89
C MET A 51 -3.07 14.36 0.89
N ASN A 52 -1.86 14.51 1.41
CA ASN A 52 -0.62 14.40 0.64
C ASN A 52 0.26 13.31 1.26
N VAL A 53 0.84 12.44 0.42
CA VAL A 53 1.70 11.34 0.84
C VAL A 53 3.02 11.44 0.10
N SER A 54 4.07 11.79 0.82
CA SER A 54 5.45 11.81 0.32
C SER A 54 6.11 10.45 0.43
N LYS A 55 7.09 10.18 -0.44
CA LYS A 55 7.83 8.91 -0.49
C LYS A 55 9.29 9.19 -0.83
N CYS A 56 10.17 8.33 -0.35
CA CYS A 56 11.60 8.39 -0.64
C CYS A 56 12.10 6.98 -1.00
N VAL A 57 13.03 6.91 -1.95
CA VAL A 57 13.83 5.72 -2.25
C VAL A 57 15.29 6.02 -1.91
N TRP A 58 16.07 5.00 -1.58
CA TRP A 58 17.46 5.19 -1.13
C TRP A 58 18.43 5.23 -2.28
N ASP A 59 18.35 4.27 -3.18
CA ASP A 59 19.16 4.21 -4.40
C ASP A 59 18.28 4.52 -5.62
N ALA A 60 18.48 5.69 -6.25
CA ALA A 60 17.70 6.10 -7.43
C ALA A 60 17.90 5.21 -8.68
N HIS A 61 18.95 4.38 -8.69
CA HIS A 61 19.24 3.46 -9.80
C HIS A 61 18.71 2.06 -9.56
N ARG A 62 18.64 1.62 -8.29
CA ARG A 62 18.32 0.23 -7.95
C ARG A 62 17.00 0.07 -7.23
N ASP A 63 16.60 1.06 -6.43
CA ASP A 63 15.35 1.04 -5.69
C ASP A 63 14.22 1.65 -6.53
N ALA A 64 13.03 1.13 -6.34
CA ALA A 64 11.84 1.62 -7.04
C ALA A 64 10.63 1.65 -6.08
N TRP A 65 9.59 2.35 -6.51
CA TRP A 65 8.32 2.37 -5.81
C TRP A 65 7.16 2.41 -6.78
N VAL A 66 6.02 1.87 -6.35
CA VAL A 66 4.74 1.95 -7.06
C VAL A 66 3.64 2.24 -6.07
N SER A 67 2.58 2.91 -6.53
CA SER A 67 1.36 3.04 -5.73
C SER A 67 0.10 2.87 -6.53
N ALA A 68 -0.92 2.37 -5.84
CA ALA A 68 -2.28 2.26 -6.35
C ALA A 68 -3.23 2.98 -5.39
N ARG A 69 -4.17 3.72 -5.95
CA ARG A 69 -5.26 4.38 -5.21
C ARG A 69 -6.57 3.71 -5.58
N CYS A 70 -7.36 3.38 -4.58
CA CYS A 70 -8.74 2.92 -4.72
C CYS A 70 -9.63 3.84 -3.90
N GLU A 71 -10.75 4.25 -4.47
CA GLU A 71 -11.67 5.17 -3.82
C GLU A 71 -13.05 4.54 -3.73
N THR A 72 -13.60 4.50 -2.52
CA THR A 72 -14.94 3.96 -2.25
C THR A 72 -15.90 5.10 -1.91
N GLU A 73 -17.15 4.78 -1.58
CA GLU A 73 -18.11 5.79 -1.11
C GLU A 73 -17.66 6.44 0.21
N THR A 74 -17.01 5.69 1.10
CA THR A 74 -16.76 6.11 2.49
C THR A 74 -15.29 6.33 2.85
N PHE A 75 -14.34 5.81 2.07
CA PHE A 75 -12.91 5.99 2.32
C PHE A 75 -12.08 6.00 1.04
N ILE A 76 -10.81 6.37 1.19
CA ILE A 76 -9.77 6.21 0.17
C ILE A 76 -8.76 5.21 0.71
N ALA A 77 -8.42 4.20 -0.09
CA ALA A 77 -7.33 3.28 0.15
C ALA A 77 -6.14 3.61 -0.77
N LEU A 78 -4.96 3.71 -0.18
CA LEU A 78 -3.70 3.92 -0.89
C LEU A 78 -2.76 2.77 -0.54
N ALA A 79 -2.31 2.03 -1.55
CA ALA A 79 -1.24 1.06 -1.42
C ALA A 79 0.05 1.65 -1.96
N LEU A 80 1.13 1.50 -1.20
CA LEU A 80 2.49 1.84 -1.56
C LEU A 80 3.36 0.60 -1.44
N ILE A 81 4.10 0.30 -2.49
CA ILE A 81 5.11 -0.75 -2.51
C ILE A 81 6.45 -0.08 -2.79
N MET A 82 7.44 -0.34 -1.96
CA MET A 82 8.84 0.02 -2.20
C MET A 82 9.65 -1.26 -2.37
N SER A 83 10.46 -1.32 -3.42
CA SER A 83 11.41 -2.40 -3.67
C SER A 83 12.82 -1.86 -3.45
N CYS A 84 13.54 -2.46 -2.52
CA CYS A 84 14.91 -2.09 -2.17
C CYS A 84 15.86 -3.21 -2.55
N TYR A 85 16.87 -2.90 -3.35
CA TYR A 85 17.89 -3.87 -3.74
C TYR A 85 18.83 -4.13 -2.57
N TYR A 86 19.08 -5.40 -2.22
CA TYR A 86 20.05 -5.75 -1.19
C TYR A 86 21.28 -6.39 -1.81
N ASP A 87 22.43 -5.74 -1.60
CA ASP A 87 23.72 -6.33 -1.93
C ASP A 87 24.14 -7.38 -0.89
#